data_AF-A0A3M7TX82-F1
#
_entry.id   AF-A0A3M7TX82-F1
#
_cell.length_a   1.000
_cell.length_b   1.000
_cell.length_c   1.000
_cell.angle_alpha   90.00
_cell.angle_beta   90.00
_cell.angle_gamma   90.00
#
_symmetry.space_group_name_H-M   'P 1'
#
loop_
_entity.id
_entity.type
_entity.pdbx_description
1 polymer ?
#
loop_
_entity_poly.entity_id
_entity_poly.type
_entity_poly.pdbx_seq_one_letter_code
_entity_poly.pdbx_strand_id
1 'polypeptide(L)'
;MHSKQTVRYLCQKYPSGNEYFYKEEIITHDTWDNLDSLEWGRRRPVSKATVEKRKKEGYRVITTEVRKPKGKLFYFPAANLSQKEDRR
;
A
#
# COMPACT_ATOMS: atom_id res chain seq x y z
N MET A 1 5.73 20.06 -8.16
CA MET A 1 5.75 20.00 -6.68
C MET A 1 6.28 18.62 -6.22
N HIS A 2 7.54 18.33 -6.53
CA HIS A 2 8.24 17.09 -6.13
C HIS A 2 9.48 17.46 -5.34
N SER A 3 9.30 18.05 -4.16
CA SER A 3 10.42 18.35 -3.27
C SER A 3 10.64 17.21 -2.29
N LYS A 4 11.80 17.19 -1.63
CA LYS A 4 12.11 16.20 -0.58
C LYS A 4 11.20 16.35 0.65
N GLN A 5 10.54 17.49 0.81
CA GLN A 5 9.61 17.78 1.90
C GLN A 5 8.19 17.30 1.57
N THR A 6 7.75 17.44 0.32
CA THR A 6 6.38 17.09 -0.09
C THR A 6 6.22 15.65 -0.56
N VAL A 7 7.31 14.89 -0.71
CA VAL A 7 7.29 13.51 -1.22
C VAL A 7 7.96 12.58 -0.22
N ARG A 8 7.31 11.45 0.07
CA ARG A 8 7.92 10.36 0.83
C ARG A 8 7.74 9.02 0.11
N TYR A 9 8.67 8.12 0.41
CA TYR A 9 8.61 6.74 -0.05
C TYR A 9 8.36 5.81 1.13
N LEU A 10 7.61 4.75 0.87
CA LEU A 10 7.26 3.73 1.85
C LEU A 10 7.79 2.38 1.38
N CYS A 11 8.35 1.61 2.29
CA CYS A 11 8.72 0.22 2.12
C CYS A 11 7.95 -0.63 3.12
N GLN A 12 7.05 -1.48 2.65
CA GLN A 12 6.33 -2.43 3.48
C GLN A 12 6.98 -3.80 3.38
N LYS A 13 7.49 -4.30 4.50
CA LYS A 13 8.08 -5.64 4.60
C LYS A 13 7.11 -6.56 5.31
N TYR A 14 6.77 -7.67 4.68
CA TYR A 14 5.93 -8.70 5.28
C TYR A 14 6.81 -9.83 5.83
N PRO A 15 6.42 -10.48 6.93
CA PRO A 15 7.15 -11.63 7.48
C PRO A 15 7.34 -12.79 6.49
N SER A 16 6.52 -12.86 5.43
CA SER A 16 6.66 -13.84 4.34
C SER A 16 7.86 -13.58 3.43
N GLY A 17 8.57 -12.46 3.60
CA GLY A 17 9.65 -12.02 2.71
C GLY A 17 9.19 -11.11 1.56
N ASN A 18 7.88 -10.89 1.41
CA ASN A 18 7.37 -9.99 0.37
C ASN A 18 7.64 -8.51 0.74
N GLU A 19 8.19 -7.76 -0.20
CA GLU A 19 8.43 -6.32 -0.07
C GLU A 19 7.57 -5.54 -1.08
N TYR A 20 6.91 -4.49 -0.60
CA TYR A 20 6.12 -3.59 -1.45
C TYR A 20 6.57 -2.15 -1.26
N PHE A 21 6.68 -1.42 -2.37
CA PHE A 21 7.24 -0.07 -2.39
C PHE A 21 6.19 0.91 -2.91
N TYR A 22 6.05 2.03 -2.21
CA TYR A 22 5.08 3.06 -2.56
C TYR A 22 5.69 4.46 -2.49
N LYS A 23 5.06 5.39 -3.20
CA LYS A 23 5.28 6.82 -3.12
C LYS A 23 4.00 7.49 -2.65
N GLU A 24 4.15 8.47 -1.77
CA GLU A 24 3.09 9.38 -1.33
C GLU A 24 3.56 10.82 -1.48
N GLU A 25 2.61 11.71 -1.75
CA GLU A 25 2.82 13.14 -1.95
C GLU A 25 1.85 13.89 -1.05
N ILE A 26 2.28 14.99 -0.45
CA ILE A 26 1.37 15.87 0.30
C ILE A 26 0.41 16.51 -0.69
N ILE A 27 -0.88 16.48 -0.35
CA ILE A 27 -1.96 17.16 -1.05
C ILE A 27 -2.69 18.07 -0.07
N THR A 28 -3.30 19.13 -0.57
CA THR A 28 -4.30 19.94 0.15
C THR A 28 -5.63 19.78 -0.58
N HIS A 29 -6.72 19.71 0.17
CA HIS A 29 -8.08 19.69 -0.37
C HIS A 29 -8.72 21.08 -0.44
N ASP A 30 -8.03 22.09 0.08
CA ASP A 30 -8.52 23.48 0.19
C ASP A 30 -7.44 24.46 -0.29
N THR A 31 -6.56 24.91 0.61
CA THR A 31 -5.50 25.89 0.33
C THR A 31 -4.18 25.51 0.99
N TRP A 32 -3.06 25.99 0.44
CA TRP A 32 -1.72 25.71 0.97
C TRP A 32 -1.39 26.45 2.27
N ASP A 33 -2.13 27.52 2.59
CA ASP A 33 -1.99 28.27 3.83
C ASP A 33 -2.66 27.54 5.02
N ASN A 34 -3.64 26.70 4.73
CA ASN A 34 -4.34 25.90 5.74
C ASN A 34 -3.62 24.58 5.99
N LEU A 35 -2.74 24.54 7.00
CA LEU A 35 -1.97 23.36 7.36
C LEU A 35 -2.84 22.16 7.80
N ASP A 36 -4.04 22.41 8.34
CA ASP A 36 -4.96 21.35 8.77
C ASP A 36 -5.58 20.61 7.57
N SER A 37 -5.54 21.22 6.39
CA SER A 37 -5.99 20.60 5.14
C SER A 37 -4.94 19.68 4.48
N LEU A 38 -3.70 19.67 5.00
CA LEU A 38 -2.59 18.93 4.41
C LEU A 38 -2.64 17.45 4.79
N GLU A 39 -2.74 16.60 3.77
CA GLU A 39 -2.78 15.16 3.93
C GLU A 39 -1.80 14.46 2.99
N TRP A 40 -1.47 13.22 3.31
CA TRP A 40 -0.75 12.36 2.37
C TRP A 40 -1.74 11.78 1.36
N GLY A 41 -1.53 12.08 0.09
CA GLY A 41 -2.34 11.54 -1.00
C GLY A 41 -2.19 10.03 -1.16
N ARG A 42 -2.94 9.49 -2.12
CA ARG A 42 -3.00 8.04 -2.38
C ARG A 42 -1.62 7.44 -2.66
N ARG A 43 -1.35 6.29 -2.03
CA ARG A 43 -0.17 5.45 -2.30
C ARG A 43 -0.13 5.04 -3.77
N ARG A 44 0.97 5.37 -4.43
CA ARG A 44 1.26 4.90 -5.80
C ARG A 44 2.37 3.85 -5.74
N PRO A 45 2.18 2.65 -6.31
CA PRO A 45 3.22 1.64 -6.34
C PRO A 45 4.41 2.13 -7.16
N VAL A 46 5.62 1.83 -6.68
CA VAL A 46 6.88 2.16 -7.34
C VAL A 46 7.83 0.97 -7.29
N SER A 47 8.88 0.99 -8.12
CA SER A 47 9.90 -0.05 -8.09
C SER A 47 10.88 0.15 -6.94
N LYS A 48 11.45 -0.97 -6.44
CA LYS A 48 12.53 -0.97 -5.45
C LYS A 48 13.71 -0.09 -5.87
N ALA A 49 14.13 -0.23 -7.14
CA ALA A 49 15.21 0.56 -7.73
C ALA A 49 14.95 2.08 -7.62
N THR A 50 13.69 2.50 -7.79
CA THR A 50 13.30 3.91 -7.66
C THR A 50 13.44 4.37 -6.22
N VAL A 51 12.95 3.59 -5.25
CA VAL A 51 13.06 3.94 -3.82
C VAL A 51 14.52 4.03 -3.39
N GLU A 52 15.36 3.08 -3.82
CA GLU A 52 16.79 3.08 -3.49
C GLU A 52 17.52 4.27 -4.09
N LYS A 53 17.25 4.60 -5.36
CA LYS A 53 17.79 5.81 -6.01
C LYS A 53 17.40 7.06 -5.22
N ARG A 54 16.11 7.19 -4.86
CA ARG A 54 15.58 8.36 -4.13
C ARG A 54 16.10 8.43 -2.69
N LYS A 55 16.35 7.28 -2.05
CA LYS A 55 17.02 7.22 -0.75
C LYS A 55 18.42 7.80 -0.84
N LYS A 56 19.19 7.46 -1.87
CA LYS A 56 20.54 8.02 -2.12
C LYS A 56 20.50 9.52 -2.40
N GLU A 57 19.46 9.99 -3.09
CA GLU A 57 19.22 11.42 -3.30
C GLU A 57 18.80 12.18 -2.02
N GLY A 58 18.52 11.47 -0.91
CA GLY A 58 18.14 12.05 0.38
C GLY A 58 16.64 12.29 0.56
N TYR A 59 15.78 11.61 -0.20
CA TYR A 59 14.33 11.63 0.07
C TYR A 59 14.01 10.85 1.34
N ARG A 60 12.92 11.25 2.01
CA ARG A 60 12.40 10.53 3.18
C ARG A 60 11.86 9.16 2.75
N VAL A 61 12.44 8.10 3.33
CA VAL A 61 11.99 6.72 3.12
C VAL A 61 11.62 6.10 4.47
N ILE A 62 10.41 5.61 4.59
CA ILE A 62 9.90 4.96 5.81
C ILE A 62 9.79 3.47 5.54
N THR A 63 10.42 2.65 6.39
CA THR A 63 10.29 1.19 6.32
C THR A 63 9.40 0.72 7.45
N THR A 64 8.39 -0.09 7.13
CA THR A 64 7.42 -0.61 8.10
C THR A 64 7.31 -2.12 7.95
N GLU A 65 7.44 -2.84 9.05
CA GLU A 65 7.11 -4.25 9.12
C GLU A 65 5.61 -4.43 9.29
N VAL A 66 4.96 -5.05 8.30
CA VAL A 66 3.51 -5.23 8.28
C VAL A 66 3.19 -6.66 8.70
N ARG A 67 2.76 -6.82 9.95
CA ARG A 67 2.28 -8.11 10.49
C ARG A 67 0.76 -8.17 10.34
N LYS A 68 0.27 -8.80 9.27
CA LYS A 68 -1.15 -9.09 9.11
C LYS A 68 -1.51 -10.44 9.75
N PRO A 69 -2.65 -10.55 10.43
CA PRO A 69 -3.15 -11.85 10.87
C PRO A 69 -3.41 -12.74 9.66
N LYS A 70 -3.24 -14.04 9.83
CA LYS A 70 -3.56 -15.02 8.78
C LYS A 70 -5.05 -14.93 8.45
N GLY A 71 -5.39 -15.07 7.16
CA GLY A 71 -6.78 -15.10 6.71
C GLY A 71 -7.53 -16.28 7.33
N LYS A 72 -8.82 -16.09 7.62
CA LYS A 72 -9.69 -17.17 8.09
C LYS A 72 -10.06 -18.05 6.90
N LEU A 73 -9.72 -19.33 6.97
CA LEU A 73 -10.12 -20.31 5.96
C LEU A 73 -11.60 -20.64 6.19
N PHE A 74 -12.42 -20.43 5.16
CA PHE A 74 -13.82 -20.85 5.15
C PHE A 74 -13.95 -22.09 4.28
N TYR A 75 -14.46 -23.17 4.86
CA TYR A 75 -14.81 -24.38 4.11
C TYR A 75 -16.23 -24.22 3.57
N PHE A 76 -16.38 -24.44 2.27
CA PHE A 76 -17.71 -24.54 1.65
C PHE A 76 -18.13 -26.00 1.64
N PRO A 77 -19.23 -26.39 2.31
CA PRO A 77 -19.71 -27.76 2.27
C PRO A 77 -20.18 -28.14 0.87
N ALA A 78 -19.72 -29.28 0.37
CA ALA A 78 -20.01 -29.80 -0.97
C ALA A 78 -21.47 -30.25 -1.18
N ALA A 79 -22.31 -30.21 -0.14
CA ALA A 79 -23.70 -30.68 -0.17
C ALA A 79 -24.58 -29.93 -1.20
N ASN A 80 -24.18 -28.74 -1.64
CA ASN A 80 -24.94 -27.93 -2.61
C ASN A 80 -24.61 -28.24 -4.08
N LEU A 81 -23.67 -29.16 -4.36
CA LEU A 81 -23.29 -29.51 -5.74
C LEU A 81 -24.17 -30.62 -6.36
N SER A 82 -24.76 -31.52 -5.55
CA SER A 82 -25.56 -32.64 -6.09
C SER A 82 -26.98 -32.28 -6.50
N GLN A 83 -27.53 -31.15 -6.04
CA GLN A 83 -28.90 -30.73 -6.39
C GLN A 83 -29.05 -30.15 -7.81
N LYS A 84 -27.95 -30.05 -8.59
CA LYS A 84 -27.98 -29.47 -9.95
C LYS A 84 -28.12 -30.50 -11.07
N GLU A 85 -28.01 -31.80 -10.82
CA GLU A 85 -28.07 -32.81 -11.87
C GLU A 85 -29.49 -33.34 -12.17
N ASP A 86 -30.46 -33.18 -11.26
CA ASP A 86 -31.83 -33.71 -11.41
C ASP A 86 -32.84 -32.72 -12.04
N ARG A 87 -32.39 -31.77 -12.85
CA ARG A 87 -33.29 -30.93 -13.68
C ARG A 87 -33.00 -31.15 -15.16
N ARG A 88 -33.44 -32.30 -15.69
CA ARG A 88 -33.60 -32.54 -17.13
C ARG A 88 -34.99 -33.03 -17.43
#